data_AF-X5ZP57-F1
#
_entry.id   AF-X5ZP57-F1
#
_cell.length_a   1.000
_cell.length_b   1.000
_cell.length_c   1.000
_cell.angle_alpha   90.00
_cell.angle_beta   90.00
_cell.angle_gamma   90.00
#
_symmetry.space_group_name_H-M   'P 1'
#
loop_
_entity.id
_entity.type
_entity.pdbx_description
1 polymer ?
#
loop_
_entity_poly.entity_id
_entity_poly.type
_entity_poly.pdbx_seq_one_letter_code
_entity_poly.pdbx_strand_id
1 'polypeptide(L)' 'MAVSSEKQSLDLVLVHERGYSNHPADGPTMKGVTQRVYDGYRKRKGLALAV' A
#
# COMPACT_ATOMS: atom_id res chain seq x y z
N MET A 1 -3.16 -22.90 -3.93
CA MET A 1 -1.89 -22.63 -4.61
C MET A 1 -1.36 -21.31 -4.09
N ALA A 2 -0.30 -21.31 -3.27
CA ALA A 2 0.47 -20.11 -2.96
C ALA A 2 1.77 -20.23 -3.77
N VAL A 3 2.07 -19.21 -4.57
CA VAL A 3 3.21 -19.21 -5.49
C VAL A 3 4.48 -18.92 -4.67
N SER A 4 5.53 -19.71 -4.87
CA SER A 4 6.78 -19.67 -4.09
C SER A 4 7.62 -18.40 -4.27
N SER A 5 7.21 -17.47 -5.14
CA SER A 5 7.98 -16.28 -5.52
C SER A 5 7.36 -14.94 -5.07
N GLU A 6 6.29 -14.94 -4.27
CA GLU A 6 5.57 -13.71 -3.84
C GLU A 6 6.52 -12.62 -3.35
N LYS A 7 7.45 -12.97 -2.46
CA LYS A 7 8.43 -12.02 -1.90
C LYS A 7 9.31 -11.39 -2.98
N GLN A 8 9.84 -12.19 -3.90
CA GLN A 8 10.70 -11.71 -4.98
C GLN A 8 9.93 -10.79 -5.93
N SER A 9 8.71 -11.19 -6.30
CA SER A 9 7.86 -10.36 -7.17
C SER A 9 7.49 -9.04 -6.50
N LEU A 10 7.17 -9.06 -5.20
CA LEU A 10 6.86 -7.85 -4.45
C LEU A 10 8.08 -6.92 -4.35
N ASP A 11 9.27 -7.47 -4.08
CA ASP A 11 10.51 -6.69 -3.99
C ASP A 11 10.81 -5.96 -5.31
N LEU A 12 10.61 -6.62 -6.46
CA LEU A 12 10.82 -6.04 -7.79
C LEU A 12 9.84 -4.89 -8.08
N VAL A 13 8.54 -5.10 -7.84
CA VAL A 13 7.51 -4.06 -8.07
C VAL A 13 7.75 -2.87 -7.16
N LEU A 14 8.08 -3.12 -5.88
CA LEU A 14 8.26 -2.05 -4.92
C LEU A 14 9.39 -1.11 -5.32
N VAL A 15 10.45 -1.53 -6.03
CA VAL A 15 11.50 -0.60 -6.52
C VAL A 15 10.92 0.59 -7.28
N HIS A 16 9.84 0.38 -8.04
CA HIS A 16 9.18 1.43 -8.83
C HIS A 16 8.12 2.19 -8.03
N GLU A 17 7.47 1.53 -7.07
CA GLU A 17 6.33 2.08 -6.31
C GLU A 17 6.73 2.80 -5.01
N ARG A 18 8.01 2.80 -4.60
CA ARG A 18 8.46 3.33 -3.29
C ARG A 18 8.16 4.80 -3.04
N GLY A 19 7.70 5.56 -4.03
CA GLY A 19 7.45 6.99 -3.95
C GLY A 19 6.12 7.35 -3.32
N TYR A 20 6.04 8.59 -2.82
CA TYR A 20 4.79 9.23 -2.47
C TYR A 20 4.18 9.90 -3.72
N SER A 21 2.87 9.80 -3.87
CA SER A 21 2.12 10.58 -4.85
C SER A 21 0.79 11.06 -4.24
N ASN A 22 0.26 12.16 -4.75
CA ASN A 22 -1.02 12.71 -4.32
C ASN A 22 -1.81 13.19 -5.54
N HIS A 23 -2.46 12.25 -6.21
CA HIS A 23 -3.28 12.55 -7.37
C HIS A 23 -4.70 12.93 -6.91
N PRO A 24 -5.36 13.96 -7.48
CA PRO A 24 -6.67 14.41 -7.01
C PRO A 24 -7.77 13.34 -6.99
N ALA A 25 -7.72 12.36 -7.89
CA ALA A 25 -8.72 11.29 -7.94
C ALA A 25 -8.51 10.19 -6.88
N ASP A 26 -7.26 9.96 -6.46
CA ASP A 26 -6.86 8.79 -5.66
C ASP A 26 -6.36 9.17 -4.25
N GLY A 27 -6.00 10.44 -4.07
CA GLY A 27 -5.44 10.99 -2.85
C GLY A 27 -4.01 10.51 -2.56
N PRO A 28 -3.56 10.68 -1.31
CA PRO A 28 -2.23 10.28 -0.86
C PRO A 28 -2.00 8.78 -1.07
N THR A 29 -0.89 8.44 -1.71
CA THR A 29 -0.46 7.08 -2.02
C THR A 29 1.00 6.89 -1.67
N MET A 30 1.31 5.76 -1.03
CA MET A 30 2.65 5.39 -0.63
C MET A 30 2.87 3.90 -0.93
N LYS A 31 3.92 3.54 -1.68
CA LYS A 31 4.19 2.13 -2.04
C LYS A 31 3.01 1.49 -2.81
N GLY A 32 2.34 2.28 -3.64
CA GLY A 32 1.12 1.86 -4.35
C GLY A 32 -0.12 1.67 -3.45
N VAL A 33 -0.04 1.99 -2.16
CA VAL A 33 -1.15 1.86 -1.21
C VAL A 33 -1.78 3.22 -0.97
N THR A 34 -3.05 3.38 -1.37
CA THR A 34 -3.84 4.60 -1.10
C THR A 34 -4.17 4.71 0.39
N GLN A 35 -4.33 5.95 0.85
CA GLN A 35 -4.73 6.27 2.22
C GLN A 35 -5.98 5.47 2.65
N ARG A 36 -7.01 5.42 1.80
CA ARG A 36 -8.24 4.65 2.02
C ARG A 36 -8.00 3.16 2.28
N VAL A 37 -7.11 2.52 1.53
CA VAL A 37 -6.77 1.10 1.72
C VAL A 37 -6.02 0.90 3.04
N TYR A 38 -5.07 1.79 3.33
CA TYR A 38 -4.28 1.73 4.56
C TYR A 38 -5.15 1.94 5.81
N ASP A 39 -6.07 2.90 5.78
CA ASP A 39 -7.03 3.16 6.84
C ASP A 39 -7.97 1.97 7.07
N GLY A 40 -8.44 1.33 6.00
CA GLY A 40 -9.22 0.10 6.10
C GLY A 40 -8.45 -1.03 6.80
N TYR A 41 -7.15 -1.17 6.51
CA TYR A 41 -6.29 -2.12 7.22
C TYR A 41 -6.15 -1.76 8.71
N ARG A 42 -5.86 -0.49 9.02
CA ARG A 42 -5.68 -0.02 10.40
C ARG A 42 -6.94 -0.21 11.24
N LYS A 43 -8.11 0.12 10.69
CA LYS A 43 -9.41 -0.12 11.34
C LYS A 43 -9.63 -1.60 11.67
N ARG A 44 -9.34 -2.52 10.74
CA ARG A 44 -9.45 -3.97 10.99
C ARG A 44 -8.47 -4.48 12.06
N LYS A 45 -7.37 -3.77 12.28
CA LYS A 45 -6.39 -4.06 13.32
C LYS A 45 -6.65 -3.32 14.65
N GLY A 46 -7.74 -2.55 14.75
CA GLY A 46 -8.02 -1.73 15.93
C GLY A 46 -7.04 -0.57 16.13
N LEU A 47 -6.34 -0.15 15.07
CA LEU A 47 -5.41 0.97 15.09
C LEU A 47 -6.14 2.28 14.74
N ALA A 48 -5.69 3.39 15.33
CA ALA A 48 -6.16 4.73 14.97
C ALA A 48 -5.90 5.00 13.47
N LEU A 49 -6.74 5.79 12.80
CA LEU A 49 -6.54 6.12 11.38
C LEU A 49 -5.22 6.83 11.14
N ALA A 50 -4.65 6.64 9.96
CA ALA A 50 -3.48 7.41 9.56
C ALA A 50 -3.97 8.79 9.10
N VAL A 51 -3.74 9.79 9.94
CA VAL A 51 -4.11 11.20 9.70
C VAL A 51 -2.97 11.93 9.00
#